data_AF-A0A7I0HSQ7-F1
#
_entry.id   AF-A0A7I0HSQ7-F1
#
_cell.length_a   1.000
_cell.length_b   1.000
_cell.length_c   1.000
_cell.angle_alpha   90.00
_cell.angle_beta   90.00
_cell.angle_gamma   90.00
#
_symmetry.space_group_name_H-M   'P 1'
#
loop_
_entity.id
_entity.type
_entity.pdbx_description
1 polymer ?
#
loop_
_entity_poly.entity_id
_entity_poly.type
_entity_poly.pdbx_seq_one_letter_code
_entity_poly.pdbx_strand_id
1 'polypeptide(L)'
;MSQTILKYTIEDLESLRSKVPLVHNITNYVVMNNTANALLAIGASPIMAHAIEEVEEMVTICSATVINIGTLSEPWIQSMEKAAKKAVSLGKPLVLDPVGAGASNIRNAAIRRILDAGNPSIVRGNASEILSTLSSSGKTKGVDATDSSESAVETGKSLSKVTGGVVVISGATDYILKGTDSAQISNGDVLMTKVTGLGCTASALCGAFAAVQKDQFRAATSAMAVMGIAGELAKSKTSSPGSFQVAFLDALYELNADTIKQRLNAK
;
A
#
# COMPACT_ATOMS: atom_id res chain seq x y z
N MET A 1 -5.79 -0.63 -22.13
CA MET A 1 -5.48 -0.65 -20.68
C MET A 1 -4.03 -0.32 -20.41
N SER A 2 -3.05 -1.08 -20.92
CA SER A 2 -1.61 -0.81 -20.74
C SER A 2 -1.15 0.63 -21.09
N GLN A 3 -1.53 1.17 -22.27
CA GLN A 3 -1.18 2.58 -22.62
C GLN A 3 -1.81 3.62 -21.69
N THR A 4 -3.01 3.33 -21.17
CA THR A 4 -3.69 4.20 -20.20
C THR A 4 -2.96 4.19 -18.86
N ILE A 5 -2.58 3.00 -18.37
CA ILE A 5 -1.78 2.84 -17.15
C ILE A 5 -0.44 3.56 -17.33
N LEU A 6 0.23 3.40 -18.47
CA LEU A 6 1.48 4.10 -18.78
C LEU A 6 1.36 5.61 -18.62
N LYS A 7 0.35 6.20 -19.28
CA LYS A 7 0.10 7.64 -19.19
C LYS A 7 -0.17 8.07 -17.75
N TYR A 8 -1.03 7.33 -17.04
CA TYR A 8 -1.40 7.66 -15.66
C TYR A 8 -0.23 7.56 -14.69
N THR A 9 0.58 6.51 -14.77
CA THR A 9 1.75 6.33 -13.90
C THR A 9 2.73 7.50 -14.04
N ILE A 10 2.97 7.99 -15.26
CA ILE A 10 3.85 9.14 -15.51
C ILE A 10 3.25 10.41 -14.90
N GLU A 11 2.00 10.73 -15.23
CA GLU A 11 1.31 11.93 -14.73
C GLU A 11 1.21 11.95 -13.20
N ASP A 12 0.92 10.80 -12.59
CA ASP A 12 0.75 10.71 -11.13
C ASP A 12 2.09 10.83 -10.41
N LEU A 13 3.19 10.27 -10.96
CA LEU A 13 4.53 10.44 -10.40
C LEU A 13 4.99 11.91 -10.47
N GLU A 14 4.75 12.57 -11.60
CA GLU A 14 5.02 14.00 -11.76
C GLU A 14 4.19 14.84 -10.78
N SER A 15 2.90 14.53 -10.64
CA SER A 15 2.04 15.22 -9.67
C SER A 15 2.47 14.97 -8.23
N LEU A 16 2.96 13.78 -7.88
CA LEU A 16 3.48 13.46 -6.55
C LEU A 16 4.69 14.33 -6.25
N ARG A 17 5.68 14.34 -7.15
CA ARG A 17 6.93 15.12 -6.98
C ARG A 17 6.70 16.63 -6.98
N SER A 18 5.70 17.11 -7.72
CA SER A 18 5.34 18.53 -7.73
C SER A 18 4.61 18.97 -6.46
N LYS A 19 3.72 18.14 -5.91
CA LYS A 19 2.90 18.48 -4.73
C LYS A 19 3.57 18.15 -3.40
N VAL A 20 4.52 17.21 -3.40
CA VAL A 20 5.24 16.72 -2.21
C VAL A 20 4.25 16.40 -1.07
N PRO A 21 3.32 15.44 -1.27
CA PRO A 21 2.26 15.18 -0.31
C PRO A 21 2.83 14.75 1.05
N LEU A 22 2.25 15.30 2.13
CA LEU A 22 2.54 14.86 3.50
C LEU A 22 1.77 13.57 3.81
N VAL A 23 2.46 12.46 4.01
CA VAL A 23 1.89 11.12 4.21
C VAL A 23 2.08 10.69 5.67
N HIS A 24 0.97 10.57 6.38
CA HIS A 24 0.95 10.10 7.76
C HIS A 24 1.04 8.57 7.82
N ASN A 25 2.05 8.04 8.49
CA ASN A 25 2.27 6.61 8.63
C ASN A 25 2.18 6.21 10.10
N ILE A 26 1.13 5.45 10.44
CA ILE A 26 1.03 4.70 11.69
C ILE A 26 1.48 3.27 11.36
N THR A 27 2.80 3.06 11.37
CA THR A 27 3.43 1.81 10.89
C THR A 27 4.20 1.08 11.98
N ASN A 28 4.67 -0.12 11.65
CA ASN A 28 5.39 -0.99 12.57
C ASN A 28 6.86 -0.57 12.76
N TYR A 29 7.42 -0.92 13.91
CA TYR A 29 8.79 -0.55 14.29
C TYR A 29 9.86 -1.03 13.31
N VAL A 30 9.65 -2.19 12.67
CA VAL A 30 10.64 -2.83 11.78
C VAL A 30 10.87 -2.01 10.51
N VAL A 31 9.89 -1.20 10.09
CA VAL A 31 9.89 -0.56 8.76
C VAL A 31 9.78 0.96 8.80
N MET A 32 9.73 1.59 9.98
CA MET A 32 9.61 3.05 10.09
C MET A 32 10.66 3.79 9.25
N ASN A 33 11.94 3.41 9.39
CA ASN A 33 13.02 4.03 8.62
C ASN A 33 12.90 3.73 7.11
N ASN A 34 12.64 2.47 6.74
CA ASN A 34 12.54 2.05 5.34
C ASN A 34 11.40 2.78 4.60
N THR A 35 10.24 2.87 5.24
CA THR A 35 9.05 3.55 4.69
C THR A 35 9.26 5.06 4.58
N ALA A 36 9.87 5.69 5.58
CA ALA A 36 10.23 7.12 5.52
C ALA A 36 11.19 7.40 4.37
N ASN A 37 12.28 6.64 4.26
CA ASN A 37 13.28 6.83 3.21
C ASN A 37 12.72 6.57 1.81
N ALA A 38 11.83 5.59 1.63
CA ALA A 38 11.18 5.35 0.35
C ALA A 38 10.24 6.51 -0.05
N LEU A 39 9.48 7.05 0.90
CA LEU A 39 8.63 8.24 0.68
C LEU A 39 9.47 9.46 0.31
N LEU A 40 10.58 9.69 1.01
CA LEU A 40 11.53 10.76 0.66
C LEU A 40 12.12 10.56 -0.74
N ALA A 41 12.58 9.34 -1.05
CA ALA A 41 13.18 9.01 -2.33
C ALA A 41 12.23 9.23 -3.51
N ILE A 42 10.95 8.87 -3.37
CA ILE A 42 9.97 9.08 -4.47
C ILE A 42 9.54 10.55 -4.62
N GLY A 43 9.78 11.39 -3.60
CA GLY A 43 9.46 12.82 -3.59
C GLY A 43 8.24 13.22 -2.76
N ALA A 44 7.83 12.39 -1.80
CA ALA A 44 6.80 12.71 -0.80
C ALA A 44 7.43 13.14 0.53
N SER A 45 6.61 13.64 1.46
CA SER A 45 7.03 13.99 2.82
C SER A 45 6.43 12.98 3.83
N PRO A 46 7.23 12.15 4.51
CA PRO A 46 6.72 11.22 5.52
C PRO A 46 6.56 11.89 6.90
N ILE A 47 5.55 11.46 7.65
CA ILE A 47 5.48 11.69 9.09
C ILE A 47 5.02 10.43 9.84
N MET A 48 5.74 10.06 10.89
CA MET A 48 5.47 8.87 11.71
C MET A 48 5.04 9.30 13.11
N ALA A 49 3.73 9.53 13.27
CA ALA A 49 3.12 9.97 14.52
C ALA A 49 2.04 8.96 14.94
N HIS A 50 2.09 8.47 16.17
CA HIS A 50 1.20 7.39 16.63
C HIS A 50 0.66 7.63 18.05
N ALA A 51 1.07 8.71 18.72
CA ALA A 51 0.54 9.06 20.02
C ALA A 51 -0.95 9.42 19.90
N ILE A 52 -1.78 8.86 20.79
CA ILE A 52 -3.23 8.99 20.72
C ILE A 52 -3.69 10.45 20.89
N GLU A 53 -2.87 11.25 21.55
CA GLU A 53 -3.05 12.66 21.84
C GLU A 53 -2.96 13.52 20.57
N GLU A 54 -2.00 13.24 19.68
CA GLU A 54 -1.74 14.08 18.48
C GLU A 54 -2.31 13.49 17.18
N VAL A 55 -2.72 12.22 17.17
CA VAL A 55 -2.99 11.49 15.93
C VAL A 55 -4.06 12.16 15.05
N GLU A 56 -5.08 12.78 15.64
CA GLU A 56 -6.12 13.48 14.86
C GLU A 56 -5.63 14.81 14.28
N GLU A 57 -4.74 15.50 14.99
CA GLU A 57 -4.10 16.73 14.50
C GLU A 57 -3.22 16.39 13.30
N MET A 58 -2.46 15.29 13.40
CA MET A 58 -1.63 14.78 12.31
C MET A 58 -2.47 14.40 11.09
N VAL A 59 -3.55 13.64 11.27
CA VAL A 59 -4.49 13.32 10.16
C VAL A 59 -5.09 14.59 9.56
N THR A 60 -5.32 15.64 10.35
CA THR A 60 -5.89 16.92 9.88
C THR A 60 -4.96 17.69 8.96
N ILE A 61 -3.64 17.62 9.15
CA ILE A 61 -2.67 18.30 8.28
C ILE A 61 -2.15 17.44 7.12
N CYS A 62 -2.14 16.11 7.27
CA CYS A 62 -1.59 15.20 6.26
C CYS A 62 -2.53 14.99 5.08
N SER A 63 -1.99 14.68 3.91
CA SER A 63 -2.78 14.48 2.68
C SER A 63 -3.34 13.06 2.54
N ALA A 64 -2.75 12.07 3.22
CA ALA A 64 -3.25 10.70 3.32
C ALA A 64 -2.75 10.05 4.62
N THR A 65 -3.44 9.01 5.07
CA THR A 65 -3.07 8.20 6.25
C THR A 65 -2.87 6.74 5.85
N VAL A 66 -1.76 6.15 6.30
CA VAL A 66 -1.39 4.76 6.08
C VAL A 66 -1.31 4.08 7.44
N ILE A 67 -2.12 3.03 7.63
CA ILE A 67 -2.16 2.22 8.84
C ILE A 67 -1.58 0.84 8.52
N ASN A 68 -0.52 0.47 9.24
CA ASN A 68 0.11 -0.84 9.16
C ASN A 68 0.21 -1.48 10.55
N ILE A 69 -0.32 -2.70 10.68
CA ILE A 69 -0.48 -3.38 11.98
C ILE A 69 0.70 -4.29 12.36
N GLY A 70 1.85 -4.21 11.68
CA GLY A 70 2.93 -5.21 11.77
C GLY A 70 3.42 -5.53 13.20
N THR A 71 3.60 -4.51 14.05
CA THR A 71 4.00 -4.63 15.46
C THR A 71 2.98 -3.98 16.40
N LEU A 72 1.70 -4.29 16.17
CA LEU A 72 0.59 -3.73 16.93
C LEU A 72 0.65 -4.01 18.45
N SER A 73 0.07 -3.10 19.23
CA SER A 73 -0.31 -3.26 20.63
C SER A 73 -1.58 -2.47 20.90
N GLU A 74 -2.23 -2.65 22.05
CA GLU A 74 -3.53 -2.01 22.30
C GLU A 74 -3.51 -0.46 22.17
N PRO A 75 -2.51 0.28 22.71
CA PRO A 75 -2.42 1.72 22.48
C PRO A 75 -2.29 2.09 21.00
N TRP A 76 -1.53 1.32 20.22
CA TRP A 76 -1.40 1.51 18.78
C TRP A 76 -2.73 1.27 18.06
N ILE A 77 -3.46 0.23 18.41
CA ILE A 77 -4.76 -0.08 17.82
C ILE A 77 -5.75 1.07 18.10
N GLN A 78 -5.75 1.63 19.30
CA GLN A 78 -6.59 2.78 19.65
C GLN A 78 -6.25 4.01 18.82
N SER A 79 -4.96 4.33 18.65
CA SER A 79 -4.51 5.42 17.78
C SER A 79 -4.88 5.19 16.32
N MET A 80 -4.73 3.96 15.81
CA MET A 80 -5.12 3.58 14.45
C MET A 80 -6.62 3.75 14.22
N GLU A 81 -7.45 3.29 15.16
CA GLU A 81 -8.91 3.44 15.10
C GLU A 81 -9.32 4.92 15.09
N LYS A 82 -8.70 5.73 15.95
CA LYS A 82 -8.92 7.18 16.03
C LYS A 82 -8.51 7.89 14.73
N ALA A 83 -7.36 7.52 14.18
CA ALA A 83 -6.87 8.04 12.90
C ALA A 83 -7.81 7.68 11.73
N ALA A 84 -8.27 6.43 11.69
CA ALA A 84 -9.18 5.94 10.66
C ALA A 84 -10.51 6.71 10.67
N LYS A 85 -11.13 6.88 11.84
CA LYS A 85 -12.36 7.70 11.99
C LYS A 85 -12.13 9.14 11.52
N LYS A 86 -11.01 9.73 11.92
CA LYS A 86 -10.68 11.11 11.54
C LYS A 86 -10.46 11.26 10.04
N ALA A 87 -9.74 10.34 9.41
CA ALA A 87 -9.47 10.37 7.97
C ALA A 87 -10.78 10.35 7.17
N VAL A 88 -11.72 9.47 7.52
CA VAL A 88 -13.07 9.43 6.90
C VAL A 88 -13.84 10.72 7.11
N SER A 89 -13.86 11.25 8.33
CA SER A 89 -14.60 12.49 8.63
C SER A 89 -14.12 13.69 7.79
N LEU A 90 -12.87 13.66 7.34
CA LEU A 90 -12.26 14.69 6.50
C LEU A 90 -12.27 14.33 5.00
N GLY A 91 -12.78 13.16 4.61
CA GLY A 91 -12.72 12.67 3.24
C GLY A 91 -11.29 12.43 2.73
N LYS A 92 -10.34 12.13 3.63
CA LYS A 92 -8.94 11.87 3.28
C LYS A 92 -8.70 10.39 2.97
N PRO A 93 -7.81 10.07 2.03
CA PRO A 93 -7.47 8.69 1.73
C PRO A 93 -6.90 7.95 2.96
N LEU A 94 -7.36 6.71 3.13
CA LEU A 94 -6.93 5.81 4.18
C LEU A 94 -6.45 4.49 3.56
N VAL A 95 -5.18 4.16 3.76
CA VAL A 95 -4.60 2.89 3.33
C VAL A 95 -4.47 1.96 4.53
N LEU A 96 -4.96 0.72 4.40
CA LEU A 96 -4.75 -0.34 5.39
C LEU A 96 -3.81 -1.40 4.84
N ASP A 97 -2.76 -1.69 5.61
CA ASP A 97 -1.83 -2.79 5.42
C ASP A 97 -2.00 -3.79 6.58
N PRO A 98 -2.78 -4.88 6.37
CA PRO A 98 -3.19 -5.81 7.42
C PRO A 98 -2.10 -6.86 7.68
N VAL A 99 -0.85 -6.44 7.88
CA VAL A 99 0.32 -7.32 8.03
C VAL A 99 0.06 -8.44 9.05
N GLY A 100 0.19 -9.67 8.59
CA GLY A 100 0.00 -10.87 9.40
C GLY A 100 -1.47 -11.14 9.77
N ALA A 101 -2.44 -10.59 9.04
CA ALA A 101 -3.84 -11.01 9.16
C ALA A 101 -3.95 -12.54 9.12
N GLY A 102 -4.79 -13.10 9.99
CA GLY A 102 -4.94 -14.55 10.16
C GLY A 102 -3.96 -15.17 11.16
N ALA A 103 -2.84 -14.52 11.47
CA ALA A 103 -1.82 -15.11 12.35
C ALA A 103 -2.18 -15.09 13.84
N SER A 104 -3.04 -14.15 14.29
CA SER A 104 -3.47 -14.09 15.69
C SER A 104 -4.79 -13.34 15.89
N ASN A 105 -5.47 -13.63 17.00
CA ASN A 105 -6.76 -13.02 17.34
C ASN A 105 -6.67 -11.49 17.48
N ILE A 106 -5.59 -10.96 18.08
CA ILE A 106 -5.40 -9.52 18.23
C ILE A 106 -5.27 -8.81 16.89
N ARG A 107 -4.59 -9.41 15.90
CA ARG A 107 -4.48 -8.85 14.54
C ARG A 107 -5.83 -8.80 13.85
N ASN A 108 -6.58 -9.89 13.89
CA ASN A 108 -7.91 -9.98 13.28
C ASN A 108 -8.91 -9.00 13.93
N ALA A 109 -8.86 -8.87 15.26
CA ALA A 109 -9.67 -7.91 16.00
C ALA A 109 -9.30 -6.46 15.64
N ALA A 110 -8.01 -6.13 15.53
CA ALA A 110 -7.55 -4.81 15.12
C ALA A 110 -8.01 -4.45 13.70
N ILE A 111 -7.89 -5.38 12.75
CA ILE A 111 -8.37 -5.21 11.37
C ILE A 111 -9.86 -4.87 11.39
N ARG A 112 -10.67 -5.66 12.11
CA ARG A 112 -12.10 -5.40 12.22
C ARG A 112 -12.40 -4.01 12.77
N ARG A 113 -11.75 -3.62 13.87
CA ARG A 113 -11.91 -2.28 14.46
C ARG A 113 -11.59 -1.16 13.47
N ILE A 114 -10.52 -1.31 12.68
CA ILE A 114 -10.12 -0.31 11.68
C ILE A 114 -11.10 -0.27 10.50
N LEU A 115 -11.56 -1.43 10.01
CA LEU A 115 -12.57 -1.51 8.96
C LEU A 115 -13.88 -0.84 9.39
N ASP A 116 -14.37 -1.18 10.59
CA ASP A 116 -15.60 -0.61 11.17
C ASP A 116 -15.48 0.90 11.42
N ALA A 117 -14.28 1.38 11.74
CA ALA A 117 -13.99 2.80 11.99
C ALA A 117 -13.91 3.65 10.73
N GLY A 118 -13.40 3.11 9.63
CA GLY A 118 -12.85 3.95 8.57
C GLY A 118 -13.03 3.49 7.12
N ASN A 119 -13.54 2.29 6.83
CA ASN A 119 -13.66 1.75 5.46
C ASN A 119 -12.51 2.20 4.52
N PRO A 120 -11.30 1.62 4.64
CA PRO A 120 -10.12 2.08 3.94
C PRO A 120 -10.34 2.23 2.43
N SER A 121 -9.87 3.36 1.87
CA SER A 121 -9.98 3.63 0.43
C SER A 121 -9.07 2.71 -0.38
N ILE A 122 -7.99 2.20 0.23
CA ILE A 122 -7.11 1.16 -0.32
C ILE A 122 -6.81 0.14 0.79
N VAL A 123 -6.97 -1.16 0.52
CA VAL A 123 -6.45 -2.24 1.35
C VAL A 123 -5.40 -2.99 0.54
N ARG A 124 -4.17 -3.10 1.06
CA ARG A 124 -3.06 -3.75 0.36
C ARG A 124 -2.46 -4.85 1.23
N GLY A 125 -2.38 -6.06 0.69
CA GLY A 125 -1.80 -7.22 1.37
C GLY A 125 -1.44 -8.33 0.39
N ASN A 126 -0.79 -9.39 0.88
CA ASN A 126 -0.61 -10.60 0.08
C ASN A 126 -1.91 -11.44 0.03
N ALA A 127 -1.91 -12.53 -0.74
CA ALA A 127 -3.09 -13.38 -0.93
C ALA A 127 -3.71 -13.88 0.40
N SER A 128 -2.90 -14.37 1.32
CA SER A 128 -3.39 -14.92 2.61
C SER A 128 -3.87 -13.83 3.56
N GLU A 129 -3.25 -12.65 3.53
CA GLU A 129 -3.67 -11.49 4.31
C GLU A 129 -5.00 -10.93 3.82
N ILE A 130 -5.23 -10.86 2.52
CA ILE A 130 -6.49 -10.38 1.93
C ILE A 130 -7.65 -11.33 2.27
N LEU A 131 -7.43 -12.64 2.18
CA LEU A 131 -8.40 -13.65 2.63
C LEU A 131 -8.74 -13.51 4.11
N SER A 132 -7.72 -13.37 4.95
CA SER A 132 -7.89 -13.23 6.39
C SER A 132 -8.57 -11.91 6.77
N THR A 133 -8.30 -10.84 6.02
CA THR A 133 -8.94 -9.53 6.18
C THR A 133 -10.43 -9.60 5.85
N LEU A 134 -10.80 -10.26 4.74
CA LEU A 134 -12.20 -10.48 4.40
C LEU A 134 -12.91 -11.31 5.48
N SER A 135 -12.27 -12.38 5.95
CA SER A 135 -12.83 -13.21 7.03
C SER A 135 -13.02 -12.39 8.32
N SER A 136 -12.06 -11.53 8.65
CA SER A 136 -12.11 -10.64 9.82
C SER A 136 -13.17 -9.54 9.70
N SER A 137 -13.59 -9.18 8.49
CA SER A 137 -14.71 -8.25 8.27
C SER A 137 -16.08 -8.83 8.69
N GLY A 138 -16.16 -10.14 8.98
CA GLY A 138 -17.37 -10.81 9.42
C GLY A 138 -18.40 -11.09 8.31
N LYS A 139 -18.03 -10.88 7.04
CA LYS A 139 -18.96 -10.97 5.89
C LYS A 139 -18.85 -12.25 5.04
N THR A 140 -17.95 -13.19 5.34
CA THR A 140 -17.85 -14.48 4.61
C THR A 140 -17.41 -15.66 5.49
N LYS A 141 -17.83 -16.88 5.12
CA LYS A 141 -17.30 -18.16 5.64
C LYS A 141 -16.16 -18.66 4.74
N GLY A 142 -15.21 -19.36 5.36
CA GLY A 142 -13.89 -19.75 4.84
C GLY A 142 -13.81 -20.13 3.36
N VAL A 143 -12.76 -19.63 2.72
CA VAL A 143 -12.32 -20.01 1.37
C VAL A 143 -10.95 -20.66 1.56
N ASP A 144 -10.73 -21.84 0.96
CA ASP A 144 -9.43 -22.51 1.01
C ASP A 144 -8.41 -21.73 0.16
N ALA A 145 -7.24 -21.43 0.75
CA ALA A 145 -6.21 -20.62 0.10
C ALA A 145 -5.22 -21.48 -0.69
N THR A 146 -4.82 -20.99 -1.85
CA THR A 146 -3.51 -21.27 -2.45
C THR A 146 -2.68 -19.99 -2.40
N ASP A 147 -1.35 -20.07 -2.34
CA ASP A 147 -0.48 -18.91 -2.07
C ASP A 147 -0.32 -17.91 -3.25
N SER A 148 -0.97 -18.14 -4.40
CA SER A 148 -0.85 -17.24 -5.55
C SER A 148 -1.74 -16.00 -5.43
N SER A 149 -1.31 -14.86 -5.97
CA SER A 149 -2.12 -13.63 -6.00
C SER A 149 -3.36 -13.77 -6.88
N GLU A 150 -3.29 -14.59 -7.93
CA GLU A 150 -4.42 -14.88 -8.83
C GLU A 150 -5.57 -15.61 -8.13
N SER A 151 -5.26 -16.56 -7.25
CA SER A 151 -6.29 -17.33 -6.54
C SER A 151 -7.12 -16.46 -5.59
N ALA A 152 -6.54 -15.35 -5.12
CA ALA A 152 -7.18 -14.42 -4.21
C ALA A 152 -8.01 -13.34 -4.91
N VAL A 153 -8.10 -13.31 -6.25
CA VAL A 153 -8.80 -12.24 -7.00
C VAL A 153 -10.29 -12.15 -6.62
N GLU A 154 -11.01 -13.25 -6.54
CA GLU A 154 -12.44 -13.22 -6.17
C GLU A 154 -12.67 -12.81 -4.70
N THR A 155 -11.75 -13.22 -3.82
CA THR A 155 -11.69 -12.76 -2.43
C THR A 155 -11.44 -11.24 -2.38
N GLY A 156 -10.49 -10.74 -3.17
CA GLY A 156 -10.18 -9.31 -3.26
C GLY A 156 -11.34 -8.48 -3.82
N LYS A 157 -12.05 -8.97 -4.84
CA LYS A 157 -13.29 -8.34 -5.34
C LYS A 157 -14.36 -8.30 -4.26
N SER A 158 -14.51 -9.38 -3.48
CA SER A 158 -15.44 -9.43 -2.37
C SER A 158 -15.07 -8.41 -1.28
N LEU A 159 -13.79 -8.33 -0.91
CA LEU A 159 -13.31 -7.32 0.05
C LEU A 159 -13.48 -5.90 -0.46
N SER A 160 -13.26 -5.65 -1.76
CA SER A 160 -13.52 -4.35 -2.39
C SER A 160 -15.00 -3.95 -2.29
N LYS A 161 -15.93 -4.90 -2.44
CA LYS A 161 -17.37 -4.64 -2.20
C LYS A 161 -17.67 -4.36 -0.74
N VAL A 162 -16.96 -5.00 0.18
CA VAL A 162 -17.14 -4.80 1.63
C VAL A 162 -16.72 -3.40 2.05
N THR A 163 -15.56 -2.94 1.59
CA THR A 163 -14.98 -1.63 1.96
C THR A 163 -15.49 -0.49 1.07
N GLY A 164 -15.96 -0.79 -0.14
CA GLY A 164 -16.19 0.20 -1.19
C GLY A 164 -14.89 0.77 -1.79
N GLY A 165 -13.74 0.31 -1.32
CA GLY A 165 -12.41 0.77 -1.71
C GLY A 165 -11.72 -0.14 -2.71
N VAL A 166 -10.46 0.19 -2.97
CA VAL A 166 -9.56 -0.62 -3.83
C VAL A 166 -8.91 -1.70 -2.98
N VAL A 167 -8.76 -2.88 -3.56
CA VAL A 167 -7.95 -3.96 -2.97
C VAL A 167 -6.75 -4.23 -3.86
N VAL A 168 -5.56 -4.23 -3.26
CA VAL A 168 -4.30 -4.60 -3.91
C VAL A 168 -3.82 -5.92 -3.33
N ILE A 169 -3.72 -6.94 -4.18
CA ILE A 169 -3.20 -8.26 -3.84
C ILE A 169 -1.79 -8.34 -4.42
N SER A 170 -0.78 -8.31 -3.56
CA SER A 170 0.60 -8.37 -4.04
C SER A 170 1.10 -9.79 -4.26
N GLY A 171 1.96 -9.97 -5.26
CA GLY A 171 2.59 -11.26 -5.58
C GLY A 171 3.63 -11.14 -6.70
N ALA A 172 3.87 -12.23 -7.43
CA ALA A 172 4.68 -12.17 -8.67
C ALA A 172 3.98 -11.37 -9.77
N THR A 173 2.65 -11.28 -9.71
CA THR A 173 1.85 -10.28 -10.40
C THR A 173 0.92 -9.67 -9.37
N ASP A 174 0.93 -8.36 -9.27
CA ASP A 174 0.06 -7.62 -8.39
C ASP A 174 -1.30 -7.41 -9.08
N TYR A 175 -2.39 -7.66 -8.34
CA TYR A 175 -3.75 -7.42 -8.81
C TYR A 175 -4.34 -6.23 -8.06
N ILE A 176 -4.80 -5.23 -8.81
CA ILE A 176 -5.49 -4.04 -8.28
C ILE A 176 -6.95 -4.16 -8.68
N LEU A 177 -7.86 -4.13 -7.70
CA LEU A 177 -9.27 -4.48 -7.88
C LEU A 177 -10.18 -3.39 -7.29
N LYS A 178 -11.16 -2.93 -8.06
CA LYS A 178 -12.22 -2.02 -7.58
C LYS A 178 -13.54 -2.32 -8.30
N GLY A 179 -14.49 -2.94 -7.61
CA GLY A 179 -15.75 -3.33 -8.23
C GLY A 179 -15.54 -4.28 -9.42
N THR A 180 -15.89 -3.81 -10.63
CA THR A 180 -15.65 -4.55 -11.89
C THR A 180 -14.31 -4.23 -12.54
N ASP A 181 -13.62 -3.17 -12.10
CA ASP A 181 -12.33 -2.76 -12.64
C ASP A 181 -11.21 -3.62 -12.04
N SER A 182 -10.27 -4.03 -12.89
CA SER A 182 -9.10 -4.82 -12.50
C SER A 182 -7.89 -4.45 -13.33
N ALA A 183 -6.73 -4.23 -12.70
CA ALA A 183 -5.45 -4.06 -13.37
C ALA A 183 -4.44 -5.07 -12.85
N GLN A 184 -3.47 -5.44 -13.68
CA GLN A 184 -2.37 -6.33 -13.32
C GLN A 184 -1.05 -5.61 -13.53
N ILE A 185 -0.15 -5.67 -12.55
CA ILE A 185 1.24 -5.21 -12.67
C ILE A 185 2.15 -6.43 -12.50
N SER A 186 2.90 -6.77 -13.53
CA SER A 186 3.82 -7.92 -13.54
C SER A 186 5.29 -7.46 -13.50
N ASN A 187 5.54 -6.23 -13.04
CA ASN A 187 6.88 -5.74 -12.74
C ASN A 187 7.34 -6.20 -11.35
N GLY A 188 8.66 -6.22 -11.13
CA GLY A 188 9.28 -6.52 -9.83
C GLY A 188 10.37 -7.58 -9.93
N ASP A 189 10.90 -8.01 -8.79
CA ASP A 189 11.90 -9.07 -8.73
C ASP A 189 11.82 -9.88 -7.43
N VAL A 190 12.18 -11.17 -7.49
CA VAL A 190 12.19 -12.07 -6.32
C VAL A 190 13.08 -11.58 -5.18
N LEU A 191 14.14 -10.83 -5.47
CA LEU A 191 15.05 -10.27 -4.47
C LEU A 191 14.35 -9.26 -3.56
N MET A 192 13.23 -8.67 -3.99
CA MET A 192 12.37 -7.83 -3.14
C MET A 192 11.86 -8.61 -1.92
N THR A 193 11.66 -9.93 -2.03
CA THR A 193 11.23 -10.78 -0.90
C THR A 193 12.32 -10.97 0.17
N LYS A 194 13.58 -10.57 -0.13
CA LYS A 194 14.74 -10.69 0.77
C LYS A 194 15.06 -9.40 1.51
N VAL A 195 14.28 -8.34 1.30
CA VAL A 195 14.40 -7.07 2.03
C VAL A 195 13.14 -6.86 2.86
N THR A 196 13.32 -6.73 4.17
CA THR A 196 12.20 -6.55 5.10
C THR A 196 11.43 -5.27 4.78
N GLY A 197 10.11 -5.35 4.84
CA GLY A 197 9.25 -4.17 4.78
C GLY A 197 8.97 -3.60 3.39
N LEU A 198 9.44 -4.19 2.28
CA LEU A 198 9.09 -3.67 0.95
C LEU A 198 7.58 -3.73 0.66
N GLY A 199 6.86 -4.71 1.23
CA GLY A 199 5.40 -4.70 1.21
C GLY A 199 4.79 -3.49 1.94
N CYS A 200 5.36 -3.14 3.10
CA CYS A 200 4.93 -1.97 3.87
C CYS A 200 5.27 -0.66 3.15
N THR A 201 6.42 -0.62 2.46
CA THR A 201 6.78 0.47 1.55
C THR A 201 5.76 0.63 0.44
N ALA A 202 5.29 -0.46 -0.18
CA ALA A 202 4.25 -0.40 -1.21
C ALA A 202 2.95 0.24 -0.67
N SER A 203 2.55 -0.09 0.55
CA SER A 203 1.40 0.56 1.24
C SER A 203 1.62 2.05 1.46
N ALA A 204 2.83 2.46 1.85
CA ALA A 204 3.20 3.86 2.01
C ALA A 204 3.17 4.62 0.68
N LEU A 205 3.70 4.02 -0.39
CA LEU A 205 3.61 4.58 -1.75
C LEU A 205 2.16 4.70 -2.21
N CYS A 206 1.30 3.70 -1.95
CA CYS A 206 -0.13 3.81 -2.25
C CYS A 206 -0.75 5.04 -1.56
N GLY A 207 -0.38 5.32 -0.30
CA GLY A 207 -0.80 6.55 0.40
C GLY A 207 -0.32 7.83 -0.27
N ALA A 208 0.94 7.87 -0.73
CA ALA A 208 1.50 9.02 -1.43
C ALA A 208 0.81 9.31 -2.77
N PHE A 209 0.52 8.27 -3.55
CA PHE A 209 -0.23 8.41 -4.81
C PHE A 209 -1.69 8.77 -4.55
N ALA A 210 -2.33 8.17 -3.55
CA ALA A 210 -3.70 8.49 -3.15
C ALA A 210 -3.88 9.95 -2.70
N ALA A 211 -2.84 10.53 -2.09
CA ALA A 211 -2.82 11.94 -1.68
C ALA A 211 -2.90 12.91 -2.86
N VAL A 212 -2.43 12.53 -4.05
CA VAL A 212 -2.41 13.41 -5.23
C VAL A 212 -3.42 13.03 -6.31
N GLN A 213 -4.02 11.84 -6.20
CA GLN A 213 -4.95 11.28 -7.17
C GLN A 213 -6.29 10.89 -6.52
N LYS A 214 -7.38 11.51 -6.99
CA LYS A 214 -8.74 11.25 -6.49
C LYS A 214 -9.23 9.85 -6.81
N ASP A 215 -8.93 9.33 -8.00
CA ASP A 215 -9.27 7.95 -8.33
C ASP A 215 -8.29 6.97 -7.67
N GLN A 216 -8.76 6.37 -6.58
CA GLN A 216 -7.96 5.45 -5.77
C GLN A 216 -7.50 4.21 -6.54
N PHE A 217 -8.24 3.78 -7.57
CA PHE A 217 -7.84 2.64 -8.40
C PHE A 217 -6.59 3.01 -9.20
N ARG A 218 -6.66 4.14 -9.94
CA ARG A 218 -5.52 4.72 -10.62
C ARG A 218 -4.34 4.96 -9.67
N ALA A 219 -4.58 5.54 -8.49
CA ALA A 219 -3.53 5.80 -7.50
C ALA A 219 -2.79 4.52 -7.08
N ALA A 220 -3.52 3.46 -6.74
CA ALA A 220 -2.95 2.18 -6.37
C ALA A 220 -2.21 1.52 -7.54
N THR A 221 -2.76 1.56 -8.75
CA THR A 221 -2.10 1.02 -9.96
C THR A 221 -0.78 1.73 -10.25
N SER A 222 -0.75 3.06 -10.21
CA SER A 222 0.46 3.87 -10.43
C SER A 222 1.52 3.58 -9.35
N ALA A 223 1.11 3.47 -8.07
CA ALA A 223 2.01 3.12 -6.99
C ALA A 223 2.66 1.74 -7.15
N MET A 224 1.86 0.72 -7.51
CA MET A 224 2.37 -0.64 -7.72
C MET A 224 3.26 -0.74 -8.97
N ALA A 225 2.94 -0.01 -10.04
CA ALA A 225 3.80 0.10 -11.22
C ALA A 225 5.18 0.67 -10.86
N VAL A 226 5.21 1.80 -10.14
CA VAL A 226 6.45 2.43 -9.67
C VAL A 226 7.23 1.50 -8.75
N MET A 227 6.56 0.83 -7.80
CA MET A 227 7.17 -0.14 -6.88
C MET A 227 7.85 -1.28 -7.65
N GLY A 228 7.16 -1.89 -8.61
CA GLY A 228 7.69 -3.01 -9.39
C GLY A 228 8.87 -2.59 -10.28
N ILE A 229 8.74 -1.46 -11.00
CA ILE A 229 9.81 -0.96 -11.86
C ILE A 229 11.06 -0.60 -11.05
N ALA A 230 10.91 0.03 -9.88
CA ALA A 230 12.03 0.31 -8.98
C ALA A 230 12.73 -0.99 -8.52
N GLY A 231 11.96 -2.06 -8.27
CA GLY A 231 12.49 -3.39 -7.98
C GLY A 231 13.36 -3.97 -9.09
N GLU A 232 12.90 -3.89 -10.34
CA GLU A 232 13.67 -4.36 -11.51
C GLU A 232 14.96 -3.55 -11.72
N LEU A 233 14.88 -2.23 -11.58
CA LEU A 233 16.04 -1.35 -11.69
C LEU A 233 17.07 -1.65 -10.61
N ALA A 234 16.64 -1.84 -9.36
CA ALA A 234 17.52 -2.23 -8.27
C ALA A 234 18.19 -3.59 -8.55
N LYS A 235 17.42 -4.57 -9.05
CA LYS A 235 17.95 -5.90 -9.42
C LYS A 235 19.00 -5.82 -10.52
N SER A 236 18.87 -4.87 -11.46
CA SER A 236 19.87 -4.69 -12.52
C SER A 236 21.23 -4.21 -11.99
N LYS A 237 21.23 -3.51 -10.85
CA LYS A 237 22.46 -3.00 -10.20
C LYS A 237 23.11 -4.02 -9.25
N THR A 238 22.36 -5.00 -8.72
CA THR A 238 22.89 -5.93 -7.71
C THR A 238 22.11 -7.26 -7.58
N SER A 239 22.75 -8.28 -7.03
CA SER A 239 22.17 -9.58 -6.69
C SER A 239 22.12 -9.85 -5.17
N SER A 240 22.56 -8.91 -4.34
CA SER A 240 22.62 -9.07 -2.88
C SER A 240 21.60 -8.20 -2.15
N PRO A 241 20.91 -8.70 -1.11
CA PRO A 241 19.76 -8.01 -0.50
C PRO A 241 20.12 -6.68 0.19
N GLY A 242 21.29 -6.60 0.85
CA GLY A 242 21.72 -5.35 1.50
C GLY A 242 21.93 -4.23 0.49
N SER A 243 22.70 -4.48 -0.56
CA SER A 243 22.89 -3.53 -1.67
C SER A 243 21.60 -3.28 -2.45
N PHE A 244 20.71 -4.27 -2.54
CA PHE A 244 19.43 -4.12 -3.22
C PHE A 244 18.55 -3.09 -2.53
N GLN A 245 18.50 -3.08 -1.20
CA GLN A 245 17.74 -2.09 -0.45
C GLN A 245 18.18 -0.66 -0.78
N VAL A 246 19.50 -0.42 -0.85
CA VAL A 246 20.05 0.89 -1.23
C VAL A 246 19.70 1.21 -2.70
N ALA A 247 19.97 0.27 -3.61
CA ALA A 247 19.69 0.45 -5.04
C ALA A 247 18.20 0.66 -5.34
N PHE A 248 17.29 0.13 -4.51
CA PHE A 248 15.85 0.35 -4.59
C PHE A 248 15.46 1.79 -4.24
N LEU A 249 16.05 2.37 -3.20
CA LEU A 249 15.83 3.77 -2.85
C LEU A 249 16.35 4.69 -3.97
N ASP A 250 17.55 4.41 -4.49
CA ASP A 250 18.11 5.15 -5.63
C ASP A 250 17.19 5.04 -6.85
N ALA A 251 16.66 3.85 -7.14
CA ALA A 251 15.74 3.64 -8.26
C ALA A 251 14.44 4.45 -8.11
N LEU A 252 13.86 4.55 -6.91
CA LEU A 252 12.68 5.40 -6.67
C LEU A 252 12.96 6.88 -6.96
N TYR A 253 14.15 7.36 -6.61
CA TYR A 253 14.58 8.73 -6.85
C TYR A 253 14.86 9.00 -8.34
N GLU A 254 15.58 8.10 -9.01
CA GLU A 254 16.01 8.25 -10.40
C GLU A 254 14.88 7.98 -11.42
N LEU A 255 13.80 7.29 -11.02
CA LEU A 255 12.72 6.90 -11.92
C LEU A 255 12.15 8.10 -12.69
N ASN A 256 12.00 7.96 -14.01
CA ASN A 256 11.50 9.02 -14.89
C ASN A 256 10.54 8.45 -15.95
N ALA A 257 9.89 9.36 -16.70
CA ALA A 257 8.90 9.02 -17.70
C ALA A 257 9.41 8.01 -18.75
N ASP A 258 10.64 8.15 -19.23
CA ASP A 258 11.18 7.29 -20.28
C ASP A 258 11.48 5.88 -19.75
N THR A 259 11.95 5.79 -18.52
CA THR A 259 12.15 4.49 -17.86
C THR A 259 10.82 3.78 -17.63
N ILE A 260 9.77 4.51 -17.23
CA ILE A 260 8.42 3.94 -17.09
C ILE A 260 7.91 3.43 -18.44
N LYS A 261 8.05 4.19 -19.53
CA LYS A 261 7.66 3.76 -20.89
C LYS A 261 8.35 2.47 -21.32
N GLN A 262 9.63 2.31 -20.98
CA GLN A 262 10.42 1.15 -21.38
C GLN A 262 10.17 -0.10 -20.53
N ARG A 263 9.83 0.08 -19.25
CA ARG A 263 9.79 -1.02 -18.27
C ARG A 263 8.38 -1.49 -17.93
N LEU A 264 7.36 -0.64 -18.04
CA LEU A 264 6.02 -0.97 -17.55
C LEU A 264 5.49 -2.26 -18.19
N ASN A 265 5.17 -3.23 -17.34
CA ASN A 265 4.52 -4.49 -17.68
C ASN A 265 3.18 -4.56 -16.97
N ALA A 266 2.14 -4.05 -17.64
CA ALA A 266 0.80 -3.93 -17.08
C ALA A 266 -0.29 -4.41 -18.05
N LYS A 267 -1.34 -5.03 -17.50
CA LYS A 267 -2.55 -5.43 -18.22
C LYS A 267 -3.79 -4.77 -17.65
#